data_AF-A0A093GPT3-F1
#
_entry.id   AF-A0A093GPT3-F1
#
_cell.length_a   1.000
_cell.length_b   1.000
_cell.length_c   1.000
_cell.angle_alpha   90.00
_cell.angle_beta   90.00
_cell.angle_gamma   90.00
#
_symmetry.space_group_name_H-M   'P 1'
#
loop_
_entity.id
_entity.type
_entity.pdbx_description
1 polymer ?
#
loop_
_entity_poly.entity_id
_entity_poly.type
_entity_poly.pdbx_seq_one_letter_code
_entity_poly.pdbx_strand_id
1 'polypeptide(L)'
;SPPVCQPSRLSAKPHLRPAKVCQAGDAYTREKFKPRARRDLEKEKQRLQNILATGKDVVEHKVKRMLVQTEEEEIPEPDRFEELVNEVQERREFLAEMEALGQGKEYRRIVLTEISQKMREMEIIDKKRSEEMREIMTKDFTGGNKS
;
A
#
# COMPACT_ATOMS: atom_id res chain seq x y z
N SER A 1 -29.78 79.16 2.17
CA SER A 1 -28.61 78.44 2.73
C SER A 1 -29.11 77.46 3.80
N PRO A 2 -28.47 76.28 3.95
CA PRO A 2 -29.13 74.98 4.14
C PRO A 2 -29.60 74.69 5.58
N PRO A 3 -30.44 73.65 5.79
CA PRO A 3 -30.96 73.31 7.12
C PRO A 3 -29.83 72.82 8.03
N VAL A 4 -29.87 73.27 9.29
CA VAL A 4 -28.91 72.89 10.33
C VAL A 4 -29.05 71.41 10.62
N CYS A 5 -28.06 70.62 10.20
CA CYS A 5 -27.99 69.20 10.50
C CYS A 5 -27.66 69.02 11.99
N GLN A 6 -28.66 68.64 12.79
CA GLN A 6 -28.44 68.23 14.17
C GLN A 6 -27.74 66.85 14.15
N PRO A 7 -26.57 66.69 14.79
CA PRO A 7 -25.93 65.40 14.88
C PRO A 7 -26.76 64.52 15.81
N SER A 8 -27.47 63.54 15.25
CA SER A 8 -28.05 62.46 16.03
C SER A 8 -26.89 61.76 16.74
N ARG A 9 -26.86 61.85 18.07
CA ARG A 9 -25.91 61.08 18.90
C ARG A 9 -26.26 59.61 18.75
N LEU A 10 -25.68 58.96 17.75
CA LEU A 10 -25.73 57.52 17.65
C LEU A 10 -24.99 56.97 18.87
N SER A 11 -25.71 56.19 19.69
CA SER A 11 -25.15 55.48 20.84
C SER A 11 -23.88 54.75 20.38
N ALA A 12 -22.72 55.21 20.86
CA ALA A 12 -21.40 54.70 20.48
C ALA A 12 -21.10 53.29 21.03
N LYS A 13 -22.10 52.58 21.55
CA LYS A 13 -21.96 51.20 21.98
C LYS A 13 -22.56 50.32 20.88
N PRO A 14 -21.77 49.46 20.21
CA PRO A 14 -22.34 48.39 19.42
C PRO A 14 -23.15 47.52 20.39
N HIS A 15 -24.47 47.69 20.40
CA HIS A 15 -25.36 46.86 21.19
C HIS A 15 -25.20 45.43 20.66
N LEU A 16 -24.77 44.51 21.54
CA LEU A 16 -24.78 43.08 21.24
C LEU A 16 -26.18 42.72 20.73
N ARG A 17 -26.25 41.99 19.62
CA ARG A 17 -27.54 41.60 19.04
C ARG A 17 -28.27 40.68 20.03
N PRO A 18 -29.60 40.88 20.24
CA PRO A 18 -30.38 39.98 21.07
C PRO A 18 -30.30 38.54 20.57
N ALA A 19 -30.27 37.56 21.48
CA ALA A 19 -30.12 36.14 21.14
C ALA A 19 -31.12 35.66 20.07
N LYS A 20 -32.36 36.15 20.12
CA LYS A 20 -33.40 35.84 19.12
C LYS A 20 -33.01 36.27 17.70
N VAL A 21 -32.33 37.41 17.55
CA VAL A 21 -31.87 37.92 16.24
C VAL A 21 -30.70 37.10 15.73
N CYS A 22 -29.81 36.66 16.62
CA CYS A 22 -28.71 35.76 16.26
C CYS A 22 -29.22 34.38 15.83
N GLN A 23 -30.30 33.89 16.44
CA GLN A 23 -30.92 32.59 16.15
C GLN A 23 -31.97 32.62 15.03
N ALA A 24 -32.40 33.80 14.57
CA ALA A 24 -33.48 33.94 13.58
C ALA A 24 -33.12 33.39 12.18
N GLY A 25 -31.83 33.19 11.90
CA GLY A 25 -31.36 32.59 10.67
C GLY A 25 -31.30 31.06 10.73
N ASP A 26 -30.95 30.46 9.61
CA ASP A 26 -30.61 29.04 9.49
C ASP A 26 -29.15 28.74 9.85
N ALA A 27 -28.39 29.71 10.38
CA ALA A 27 -26.96 29.59 10.69
C ALA A 27 -26.60 28.43 11.63
N TYR A 28 -27.54 27.98 12.47
CA TYR A 28 -27.37 26.84 13.38
C TYR A 28 -28.03 25.55 12.86
N THR A 29 -28.66 25.61 11.69
CA THR A 29 -29.28 24.44 11.06
C THR A 29 -28.21 23.65 10.32
N ARG A 30 -28.03 22.39 10.73
CA ARG A 30 -27.10 21.49 10.05
C ARG A 30 -27.59 21.19 8.64
N GLU A 31 -26.71 21.32 7.65
CA GLU A 31 -27.01 20.90 6.29
C GLU A 31 -27.42 19.42 6.24
N LYS A 32 -28.54 19.15 5.56
CA LYS A 32 -28.99 17.77 5.33
C LYS A 32 -28.14 17.18 4.20
N PHE A 33 -27.64 15.96 4.41
CA PHE A 33 -26.96 15.20 3.37
C PHE A 33 -27.88 15.05 2.15
N LYS A 34 -27.40 15.50 0.99
CA LYS A 34 -28.06 15.31 -0.31
C LYS A 34 -27.19 14.37 -1.13
N PRO A 35 -27.56 13.08 -1.29
CA PRO A 35 -26.80 12.17 -2.12
C PRO A 35 -26.76 12.74 -3.54
N ARG A 36 -25.54 12.95 -4.07
CA ARG A 36 -25.35 13.30 -5.48
C ARG A 36 -25.41 12.04 -6.31
N ALA A 37 -25.84 12.16 -7.57
CA ALA A 37 -25.70 11.08 -8.54
C ALA A 37 -24.24 10.61 -8.55
N ARG A 38 -24.01 9.32 -8.26
CA ARG A 38 -22.67 8.75 -8.25
C ARG A 38 -22.14 8.79 -9.68
N ARG A 39 -20.99 9.43 -9.90
CA ARG A 39 -20.26 9.27 -11.16
C ARG A 39 -19.84 7.81 -11.28
N ASP A 40 -19.81 7.31 -12.50
CA ASP A 40 -19.29 5.97 -12.77
C ASP A 40 -17.81 5.94 -12.40
N LEU A 41 -17.47 5.22 -11.33
CA LEU A 41 -16.11 5.16 -10.80
C LEU A 41 -15.15 4.54 -11.81
N GLU A 42 -15.61 3.60 -12.63
CA GLU A 42 -14.76 2.95 -13.61
C GLU A 42 -14.40 3.92 -14.74
N LYS A 43 -15.34 4.79 -15.14
CA LYS A 43 -15.07 5.86 -16.12
C LYS A 43 -14.11 6.91 -15.57
N GLU A 44 -14.26 7.32 -14.32
CA GLU A 44 -13.34 8.30 -13.71
C GLU A 44 -11.94 7.70 -13.53
N LYS A 45 -11.85 6.42 -13.15
CA LYS A 45 -10.58 5.69 -13.07
C LYS A 45 -9.89 5.62 -14.44
N GLN A 46 -10.61 5.22 -15.48
CA GLN A 46 -10.10 5.19 -16.86
C GLN A 46 -9.61 6.57 -17.30
N ARG A 47 -10.39 7.62 -17.04
CA ARG A 47 -10.05 9.00 -17.34
C ARG A 47 -8.75 9.44 -16.66
N LEU A 48 -8.63 9.18 -15.35
CA LEU A 48 -7.43 9.51 -14.59
C LEU A 48 -6.22 8.71 -15.07
N GLN A 49 -6.38 7.43 -15.39
CA GLN A 49 -5.31 6.63 -16.00
C GLN A 49 -4.82 7.25 -17.31
N ASN A 50 -5.73 7.68 -18.19
CA ASN A 50 -5.36 8.32 -19.46
C ASN A 50 -4.62 9.65 -19.23
N ILE A 51 -5.06 10.45 -18.26
CA ILE A 51 -4.42 11.73 -17.90
C ILE A 51 -3.02 11.48 -17.33
N LEU A 52 -2.85 10.51 -16.42
CA LEU A 52 -1.55 10.21 -15.83
C LEU A 52 -0.58 9.60 -16.83
N ALA A 53 -1.06 8.76 -17.73
CA ALA A 53 -0.22 8.09 -18.73
C ALA A 53 0.16 9.03 -19.90
N THR A 54 -0.80 9.78 -20.44
CA THR A 54 -0.66 10.50 -21.72
C THR A 54 -0.90 12.02 -21.58
N GLY A 55 -1.37 12.50 -20.42
CA GLY A 55 -1.70 13.91 -20.20
C GLY A 55 -3.01 14.35 -20.86
N LYS A 56 -3.80 13.43 -21.44
CA LYS A 56 -5.03 13.73 -22.19
C LYS A 56 -6.21 12.92 -21.65
N ASP A 57 -7.39 13.54 -21.62
CA ASP A 57 -8.65 12.95 -21.14
C ASP A 57 -9.21 11.90 -22.12
N VAL A 58 -9.04 12.13 -23.43
CA VAL A 58 -9.68 11.36 -24.49
C VAL A 58 -8.79 10.22 -24.99
N VAL A 59 -9.36 9.01 -25.04
CA VAL A 59 -8.75 7.87 -25.70
C VAL A 59 -8.79 8.10 -27.21
N GLU A 60 -7.68 8.52 -27.80
CA GLU A 60 -7.44 8.26 -29.21
C GLU A 60 -7.27 6.74 -29.34
N HIS A 61 -8.38 6.02 -29.55
CA HIS A 61 -8.41 4.60 -29.89
C HIS A 61 -7.80 4.40 -31.29
N LYS A 62 -6.50 4.66 -31.42
CA LYS A 62 -5.64 4.25 -32.53
C LYS A 62 -4.29 3.77 -32.03
N VAL A 63 -4.17 3.44 -30.74
CA VAL A 63 -3.09 2.57 -30.32
C VAL A 63 -3.56 1.18 -30.64
N LYS A 64 -3.12 0.67 -31.81
CA LYS A 64 -3.00 -0.78 -32.04
C LYS A 64 -2.66 -1.37 -30.69
N ARG A 65 -3.46 -2.32 -30.18
CA ARG A 65 -2.96 -3.24 -29.17
C ARG A 65 -1.78 -3.94 -29.84
N MET A 66 -0.62 -3.30 -29.83
CA MET A 66 0.63 -3.99 -29.63
C MET A 66 0.33 -4.67 -28.32
N LEU A 67 -0.13 -5.91 -28.46
CA LEU A 67 0.15 -6.96 -27.53
C LEU A 67 1.64 -6.78 -27.26
N VAL A 68 1.93 -5.96 -26.26
CA VAL A 68 3.13 -6.07 -25.48
C VAL A 68 2.98 -7.51 -25.04
N GLN A 69 3.62 -8.39 -25.80
CA GLN A 69 4.29 -9.50 -25.20
C GLN A 69 5.14 -8.79 -24.17
N THR A 70 4.56 -8.61 -22.98
CA THR A 70 5.35 -8.69 -21.79
C THR A 70 5.99 -10.03 -22.05
N GLU A 71 7.23 -10.01 -22.52
CA GLU A 71 8.18 -10.95 -22.01
C GLU A 71 7.93 -10.83 -20.51
N GLU A 72 7.04 -11.69 -19.99
CA GLU A 72 7.23 -12.25 -18.68
C GLU A 72 8.68 -12.68 -18.80
N GLU A 73 9.57 -11.77 -18.38
CA GLU A 73 10.87 -12.14 -17.88
C GLU A 73 10.49 -13.28 -16.96
N GLU A 74 10.68 -14.50 -17.46
CA GLU A 74 10.31 -15.72 -16.79
C GLU A 74 11.26 -15.71 -15.61
N ILE A 75 10.84 -15.02 -14.54
CA ILE A 75 11.65 -14.83 -13.36
C ILE A 75 11.97 -16.27 -12.99
N PRO A 76 13.24 -16.68 -13.07
CA PRO A 76 13.58 -18.06 -12.82
C PRO A 76 12.95 -18.41 -11.48
N GLU A 77 12.16 -19.49 -11.47
CA GLU A 77 11.40 -19.89 -10.29
C GLU A 77 12.38 -19.84 -9.10
N PRO A 78 12.12 -18.97 -8.11
CA PRO A 78 13.10 -18.70 -7.07
C PRO A 78 13.50 -20.01 -6.42
N ASP A 79 14.81 -20.19 -6.22
CA ASP A 79 15.30 -21.41 -5.61
C ASP A 79 14.58 -21.62 -4.27
N ARG A 80 14.08 -22.83 -4.00
CA ARG A 80 13.36 -23.16 -2.76
C ARG A 80 14.13 -22.72 -1.52
N PHE A 81 15.47 -22.73 -1.58
CA PHE A 81 16.31 -22.19 -0.51
C PHE A 81 16.11 -20.68 -0.30
N GLU A 82 16.08 -19.90 -1.38
CA GLU A 82 15.84 -18.45 -1.35
C GLU A 82 14.43 -18.13 -0.85
N GLU A 83 13.42 -18.90 -1.28
CA GLU A 83 12.05 -18.77 -0.74
C GLU A 83 12.05 -18.93 0.78
N LEU A 84 12.70 -19.95 1.32
CA LEU A 84 12.76 -20.20 2.76
C LEU A 84 13.47 -19.08 3.52
N VAL A 85 14.52 -18.48 2.94
CA VAL A 85 15.19 -17.30 3.51
C VAL A 85 14.22 -16.12 3.61
N ASN A 86 13.48 -15.86 2.53
CA ASN A 86 12.47 -14.79 2.50
C ASN A 86 11.37 -15.04 3.53
N GLU A 87 10.81 -16.25 3.56
CA GLU A 87 9.77 -16.62 4.52
C GLU A 87 10.27 -16.48 5.97
N VAL A 88 11.51 -16.87 6.29
CA VAL A 88 12.07 -16.66 7.64
C VAL A 88 12.16 -15.17 7.97
N GLN A 89 12.60 -14.34 7.02
CA GLN A 89 12.70 -12.90 7.21
C GLN A 89 11.32 -12.27 7.44
N GLU A 90 10.32 -12.61 6.64
CA GLU A 90 8.92 -12.17 6.81
C GLU A 90 8.37 -12.54 8.19
N ARG A 91 8.64 -13.76 8.67
CA ARG A 91 8.22 -14.19 10.01
C ARG A 91 8.89 -13.39 11.12
N ARG A 92 10.16 -13.03 10.96
CA ARG A 92 10.88 -12.17 11.91
C ARG A 92 10.31 -10.75 11.94
N GLU A 93 10.04 -10.18 10.78
CA GLU A 93 9.46 -8.84 10.64
C GLU A 93 8.05 -8.80 11.25
N PHE A 94 7.20 -9.79 10.93
CA PHE A 94 5.90 -9.93 11.55
C PHE A 94 5.98 -9.96 13.09
N LEU A 95 6.92 -10.73 13.65
CA LEU A 95 7.07 -10.78 15.11
C LEU A 95 7.53 -9.43 15.67
N ALA A 96 8.43 -8.73 15.00
CA ALA A 96 8.86 -7.39 15.40
C ALA A 96 7.68 -6.39 15.39
N GLU A 97 6.82 -6.44 14.38
CA GLU A 97 5.60 -5.65 14.31
C GLU A 97 4.63 -5.98 15.45
N MET A 98 4.39 -7.27 15.71
CA MET A 98 3.52 -7.69 16.82
C MET A 98 4.09 -7.33 18.19
N GLU A 99 5.41 -7.36 18.36
CA GLU A 99 6.09 -6.90 19.57
C GLU A 99 5.97 -5.39 19.74
N ALA A 100 6.10 -4.60 18.68
CA ALA A 100 5.89 -3.15 18.69
C ALA A 100 4.44 -2.78 19.06
N LEU A 101 3.46 -3.59 18.66
CA LEU A 101 2.05 -3.48 19.05
C LEU A 101 1.76 -4.02 20.47
N GLY A 102 2.75 -4.58 21.17
CA GLY A 102 2.58 -5.16 22.50
C GLY A 102 1.92 -6.54 22.53
N GLN A 103 1.67 -7.15 21.37
CA GLN A 103 1.04 -8.47 21.22
C GLN A 103 2.04 -9.63 21.09
N GLY A 104 3.34 -9.37 21.28
CA GLY A 104 4.40 -10.37 21.11
C GLY A 104 4.20 -11.65 21.92
N LYS A 105 3.61 -11.59 23.12
CA LYS A 105 3.37 -12.77 23.97
C LYS A 105 2.50 -13.84 23.31
N GLU A 106 1.53 -13.44 22.50
CA GLU A 106 0.61 -14.35 21.81
C GLU A 106 1.30 -15.05 20.63
N TYR A 107 2.15 -14.33 19.90
CA TYR A 107 2.71 -14.80 18.64
C TYR A 107 4.10 -15.41 18.75
N ARG A 108 4.90 -15.03 19.77
CA ARG A 108 6.31 -15.41 19.87
C ARG A 108 6.55 -16.90 19.79
N ARG A 109 5.77 -17.72 20.51
CA ARG A 109 5.91 -19.19 20.48
C ARG A 109 5.64 -19.75 19.07
N ILE A 110 4.56 -19.30 18.44
CA ILE A 110 4.10 -19.78 17.14
C ILE A 110 5.15 -19.43 16.08
N VAL A 111 5.53 -18.15 16.01
CA VAL A 111 6.50 -17.65 15.02
C VAL A 111 7.85 -18.35 15.17
N LEU A 112 8.38 -18.49 16.39
CA LEU A 112 9.66 -19.16 16.61
C LEU A 112 9.64 -20.63 16.18
N THR A 113 8.50 -21.31 16.34
CA THR A 113 8.33 -22.69 15.89
C THR A 113 8.35 -22.78 14.37
N GLU A 114 7.66 -21.88 13.68
CA GLU A 114 7.65 -21.80 12.21
C GLU A 114 9.03 -21.43 11.65
N ILE A 115 9.73 -20.48 12.27
CA ILE A 115 11.13 -20.16 11.92
C ILE A 115 12.00 -21.41 12.06
N SER A 116 11.87 -22.14 13.17
CA SER A 116 12.63 -23.38 13.40
C SER A 116 12.32 -24.46 12.36
N GLN A 117 11.06 -24.57 11.93
CA GLN A 117 10.66 -25.51 10.88
C GLN A 117 11.31 -25.14 9.54
N LYS A 118 11.27 -23.87 9.15
CA LYS A 118 11.89 -23.38 7.91
C LYS A 118 13.42 -23.53 7.92
N MET A 119 14.05 -23.24 9.06
CA MET A 119 15.49 -23.47 9.26
C MET A 119 15.87 -24.94 9.02
N ARG A 120 15.08 -25.88 9.55
CA ARG A 120 15.32 -27.31 9.33
C ARG A 120 15.18 -27.71 7.86
N GLU A 121 14.22 -27.14 7.16
CA GLU A 121 14.04 -27.39 5.72
C GLU A 121 15.28 -26.90 4.93
N MET A 122 15.78 -25.71 5.25
CA MET A 122 17.03 -25.19 4.67
C MET A 122 18.23 -26.10 4.95
N GLU A 123 18.38 -26.60 6.18
CA GLU A 123 19.47 -27.55 6.52
C GLU A 123 19.41 -28.84 5.70
N ILE A 124 18.20 -29.35 5.41
CA ILE A 124 18.03 -30.56 4.59
C ILE A 124 18.46 -30.30 3.15
N ILE A 125 18.05 -29.15 2.59
CA ILE A 125 18.43 -28.75 1.23
C ILE A 125 19.96 -28.60 1.13
N ASP A 126 20.58 -27.92 2.10
CA ASP A 126 22.03 -27.70 2.13
C ASP A 126 22.83 -29.00 2.21
N LYS A 127 22.37 -29.95 3.05
CA LYS A 127 22.98 -31.28 3.14
C LYS A 127 22.91 -32.04 1.82
N LYS A 128 21.74 -32.03 1.17
CA LYS A 128 21.52 -32.69 -0.12
C LYS A 128 22.45 -32.12 -1.20
N ARG A 129 22.54 -30.79 -1.31
CA ARG A 129 23.46 -30.12 -2.25
C ARG A 129 24.92 -30.47 -1.99
N SER A 130 25.30 -30.50 -0.72
CA SER A 130 26.66 -30.86 -0.29
C SER A 130 27.00 -32.34 -0.58
N GLU A 131 26.01 -33.23 -0.56
CA GLU A 131 26.17 -34.63 -0.96
C GLU A 131 26.33 -34.76 -2.48
N GLU A 132 25.47 -34.11 -3.26
CA GLU A 132 25.54 -34.08 -4.72
C GLU A 132 26.89 -33.53 -5.21
N MET A 133 27.36 -32.43 -4.63
CA MET A 133 28.67 -31.85 -4.94
C MET A 133 29.82 -32.82 -4.64
N ARG A 134 29.77 -33.54 -3.50
CA ARG A 134 30.78 -34.56 -3.15
C ARG A 134 30.77 -35.75 -4.11
N GLU A 135 29.59 -36.17 -4.57
CA GLU A 135 29.46 -37.26 -5.54
C GLU A 135 30.06 -36.88 -6.90
N ILE A 136 29.80 -35.66 -7.38
CA ILE A 136 30.37 -35.14 -8.64
C ILE A 136 31.91 -35.12 -8.54
N MET A 137 32.46 -34.55 -7.47
CA MET A 137 33.91 -34.51 -7.27
C MET A 137 34.55 -35.90 -7.31
N THR A 138 33.95 -36.89 -6.65
CA THR A 138 34.53 -38.26 -6.61
C THR A 138 34.43 -39.00 -7.95
N LYS A 139 33.41 -38.72 -8.78
CA LYS A 139 33.32 -39.26 -10.15
C LYS A 139 34.40 -38.70 -11.06
N ASP A 140 34.69 -37.40 -10.96
CA ASP A 140 35.71 -36.76 -11.80
C ASP A 140 37.12 -37.32 -11.54
N PHE A 141 37.43 -37.73 -10.30
CA PHE A 141 38.72 -38.35 -9.95
C PHE A 141 38.86 -39.82 -10.40
N THR A 142 37.76 -40.55 -10.60
CA THR A 142 37.81 -41.98 -10.97
C THR A 142 37.89 -42.23 -12.48
N GLY A 143 37.61 -41.21 -13.31
CA GLY A 143 37.74 -41.28 -14.77
C GLY A 143 39.18 -41.17 -15.32
N GLY A 144 40.17 -40.82 -14.49
CA GLY A 144 41.55 -40.54 -14.92
C GLY A 144 42.52 -41.73 -14.97
N ASN A 145 42.15 -42.91 -14.46
CA ASN A 145 43.05 -44.08 -14.40
C ASN A 145 42.63 -45.18 -15.37
N LYS A 146 42.67 -44.87 -16.67
CA LYS A 146 42.74 -45.87 -17.76
C LYS A 146 43.65 -45.34 -18.86
N SER A 147 44.96 -45.55 -18.71
CA SER A 147 45.96 -45.48 -19.78
C SER A 147 47.08 -46.46 -19.45
#